data_AF-A0A4Q3R033-F1
#
_entry.id   AF-A0A4Q3R033-F1
#
_cell.length_a   1.000
_cell.length_b   1.000
_cell.length_c   1.000
_cell.angle_alpha   90.00
_cell.angle_beta   90.00
_cell.angle_gamma   90.00
#
_symmetry.space_group_name_H-M   'P 1'
#
loop_
_entity.id
_entity.type
_entity.pdbx_description
1 polymer ?
#
loop_
_entity_poly.entity_id
_entity_poly.type
_entity_poly.pdbx_seq_one_letter_code
_entity_poly.pdbx_strand_id
1 'polypeptide(L)'
;PVTVDYVNRFKSAKEKKETYKRLEEGKVDIIVGTHALLGKEVKFKDLGLLIIDEEQKFGVAHKEKIKTLRTNVDALTLTATPIPRTLQFSLMGARDLSIMNTPPPNRQPIQTEVRVYQEDFVRDAIYFETERGGQVFFIHNRVQNLAEMASIIQGLCPDLSIGWAHGQLEGHELEERIMDFIDKKYDVLVCTNIVESGVDIPNVNTIIINNSHHFGLSDLHQLRGRVGRSNKKAFCYLLAPPMSTLPTDSRKRLQTLEQHSELGSGFQIAMRDLDIRGAGNLLGGEQSGFMAEIGFEMYQKILDEAIRELKRTEFKDLFKEEISKQDDFVQDCTIDTDLEILIPDDYVENITERLSLYSR
;
A
#
# COMPACT_ATOMS: atom_id res chain seq x y z
N PRO A 1 -10.41 28.61 -18.35
CA PRO A 1 -11.24 27.75 -17.48
C PRO A 1 -11.04 26.27 -17.81
N VAL A 2 -10.79 25.43 -16.80
CA VAL A 2 -10.59 23.98 -16.95
C VAL A 2 -11.91 23.27 -16.64
N THR A 3 -12.34 22.38 -17.53
CA THR A 3 -13.57 21.60 -17.39
C THR A 3 -13.24 20.20 -16.90
N VAL A 4 -13.72 19.87 -15.70
CA VAL A 4 -13.54 18.55 -15.08
C VAL A 4 -14.84 17.76 -15.16
N ASP A 5 -14.76 16.48 -15.53
CA ASP A 5 -15.90 15.56 -15.51
C ASP A 5 -15.48 14.19 -14.96
N TYR A 6 -16.45 13.33 -14.63
CA TYR A 6 -16.19 11.99 -14.08
C TYR A 6 -17.02 10.87 -14.69
N VAL A 7 -16.53 9.63 -14.60
CA VAL A 7 -17.24 8.42 -15.05
C VAL A 7 -17.07 7.29 -14.04
N ASN A 8 -18.16 6.92 -13.36
CA ASN A 8 -18.18 5.82 -12.40
C ASN A 8 -19.53 5.08 -12.43
N ARG A 9 -19.77 4.17 -11.48
CA ARG A 9 -21.02 3.39 -11.40
C ARG A 9 -22.27 4.23 -11.09
N PHE A 10 -22.10 5.41 -10.52
CA PHE A 10 -23.21 6.27 -10.06
C PHE A 10 -23.80 7.15 -11.18
N LYS A 11 -23.06 7.39 -12.27
CA LYS A 11 -23.59 8.08 -13.44
C LYS A 11 -24.54 7.18 -14.24
N SER A 12 -25.68 7.74 -14.63
CA SER A 12 -26.66 7.08 -15.49
C SER A 12 -26.08 6.84 -16.90
N ALA A 13 -26.67 5.89 -17.64
CA ALA A 13 -26.25 5.60 -19.01
C ALA A 13 -26.35 6.82 -19.94
N LYS A 14 -27.36 7.68 -19.72
CA LYS A 14 -27.56 8.92 -20.49
C LYS A 14 -26.42 9.90 -20.27
N GLU A 15 -26.08 10.16 -19.00
CA GLU A 15 -25.00 11.09 -18.62
C GLU A 15 -23.63 10.59 -19.08
N LYS A 16 -23.38 9.27 -19.00
CA LYS A 16 -22.14 8.68 -19.53
C LYS A 16 -21.98 8.94 -21.01
N LYS A 17 -23.04 8.71 -21.80
CA LYS A 17 -23.02 8.92 -23.26
C LYS A 17 -22.77 10.38 -23.62
N GLU A 18 -23.34 11.31 -22.87
CA GLU A 18 -23.09 12.74 -23.03
C GLU A 18 -21.63 13.10 -22.68
N THR A 19 -21.11 12.54 -21.59
CA THR A 19 -19.71 12.73 -21.17
C THR A 19 -18.74 12.25 -22.24
N TYR A 20 -18.97 11.06 -22.80
CA TYR A 20 -18.12 10.51 -23.86
C TYR A 20 -18.16 11.34 -25.15
N LYS A 21 -19.33 11.87 -25.51
CA LYS A 21 -19.44 12.79 -26.66
C LYS A 21 -18.65 14.08 -26.43
N ARG A 22 -18.77 14.67 -25.24
CA ARG A 22 -18.01 15.88 -24.88
C ARG A 22 -16.50 15.63 -24.83
N LEU A 23 -16.09 14.43 -24.43
CA LEU A 23 -14.70 13.99 -24.42
C LEU A 23 -14.13 13.85 -25.84
N GLU A 24 -14.89 13.24 -26.76
CA GLU A 24 -14.51 13.11 -28.17
C GLU A 24 -14.42 14.49 -28.86
N GLU A 25 -15.28 15.44 -28.49
CA GLU A 25 -15.24 16.83 -28.97
C GLU A 25 -14.11 17.68 -28.34
N GLY A 26 -13.48 17.20 -27.26
CA GLY A 26 -12.45 17.92 -26.50
C GLY A 26 -13.00 19.08 -25.66
N LYS A 27 -14.23 18.95 -25.16
CA LYS A 27 -14.88 19.91 -24.25
C LYS A 27 -14.68 19.57 -22.77
N VAL A 28 -13.94 18.49 -22.48
CA VAL A 28 -13.56 18.04 -21.14
C VAL A 28 -12.05 17.98 -21.11
N ASP A 29 -11.43 18.77 -20.23
CA ASP A 29 -9.98 18.88 -20.10
C ASP A 29 -9.43 17.80 -19.16
N ILE A 30 -10.16 17.50 -18.08
CA ILE A 30 -9.79 16.47 -17.09
C ILE A 30 -10.97 15.52 -16.91
N ILE A 31 -10.72 14.22 -17.08
CA ILE A 31 -11.72 13.19 -16.84
C ILE A 31 -11.22 12.20 -15.79
N VAL A 32 -12.01 12.02 -14.72
CA VAL A 32 -11.69 11.09 -13.62
C VAL A 32 -12.65 9.91 -13.67
N GLY A 33 -12.16 8.68 -13.67
CA GLY A 33 -13.07 7.55 -13.74
C GLY A 33 -12.45 6.22 -13.38
N THR A 34 -13.31 5.23 -13.23
CA THR A 34 -12.90 3.86 -12.96
C THR A 34 -12.46 3.17 -14.26
N HIS A 35 -12.29 1.85 -14.23
CA HIS A 35 -12.03 1.02 -15.42
C HIS A 35 -13.03 1.24 -16.58
N ALA A 36 -14.19 1.88 -16.34
CA ALA A 36 -15.10 2.31 -17.40
C ALA A 36 -14.42 3.20 -18.47
N LEU A 37 -13.42 4.01 -18.08
CA LEU A 37 -12.65 4.82 -19.03
C LEU A 37 -11.78 4.00 -19.98
N LEU A 38 -11.52 2.73 -19.64
CA LEU A 38 -10.84 1.77 -20.50
C LEU A 38 -11.83 1.04 -21.44
N GLY A 39 -13.09 1.48 -21.54
CA GLY A 39 -14.05 0.96 -22.49
C GLY A 39 -13.63 1.20 -23.95
N LYS A 40 -14.16 0.43 -24.90
CA LYS A 40 -13.92 0.67 -26.35
C LYS A 40 -14.63 1.92 -26.87
N GLU A 41 -15.68 2.32 -26.17
CA GLU A 41 -16.54 3.48 -26.47
C GLU A 41 -15.91 4.82 -26.10
N VAL A 42 -14.82 4.81 -25.32
CA VAL A 42 -14.14 6.03 -24.86
C VAL A 42 -13.11 6.43 -25.90
N LYS A 43 -13.28 7.64 -26.43
CA LYS A 43 -12.35 8.26 -27.37
C LYS A 43 -11.94 9.61 -26.83
N PHE A 44 -10.63 9.81 -26.75
CA PHE A 44 -10.04 11.09 -26.40
C PHE A 44 -9.73 11.85 -27.68
N LYS A 45 -9.98 13.16 -27.70
CA LYS A 45 -9.58 14.01 -28.82
C LYS A 45 -8.05 14.08 -28.94
N ASP A 46 -7.40 14.36 -27.82
CA ASP A 46 -5.94 14.45 -27.70
C ASP A 46 -5.55 14.17 -26.24
N LEU A 47 -5.05 12.96 -25.97
CA LEU A 47 -4.69 12.52 -24.62
C LEU A 47 -3.19 12.75 -24.40
N GLY A 48 -2.84 13.78 -23.62
CA GLY A 48 -1.44 14.10 -23.32
C GLY A 48 -0.88 13.46 -22.06
N LEU A 49 -1.72 13.19 -21.04
CA LEU A 49 -1.28 12.68 -19.75
C LEU A 49 -2.26 11.61 -19.22
N LEU A 50 -1.72 10.50 -18.75
CA LEU A 50 -2.45 9.42 -18.10
C LEU A 50 -1.99 9.26 -16.65
N ILE A 51 -2.85 9.59 -15.70
CA ILE A 51 -2.60 9.36 -14.27
C ILE A 51 -3.34 8.09 -13.84
N ILE A 52 -2.61 7.14 -13.26
CA ILE A 52 -3.14 5.86 -12.79
C ILE A 52 -2.89 5.77 -11.28
N ASP A 53 -3.96 5.65 -10.52
CA ASP A 53 -3.89 5.43 -9.07
C ASP A 53 -4.15 3.95 -8.74
N GLU A 54 -3.34 3.40 -7.83
CA GLU A 54 -3.39 2.01 -7.36
C GLU A 54 -3.51 0.96 -8.49
N GLU A 55 -2.56 0.98 -9.46
CA GLU A 55 -2.52 0.09 -10.64
C GLU A 55 -2.72 -1.40 -10.29
N GLN A 56 -2.34 -1.85 -9.10
CA GLN A 56 -2.49 -3.23 -8.65
C GLN A 56 -3.93 -3.72 -8.65
N LYS A 57 -4.91 -2.83 -8.44
CA LYS A 57 -6.34 -3.19 -8.38
C LYS A 57 -6.94 -3.44 -9.76
N PHE A 58 -6.23 -3.11 -10.83
CA PHE A 58 -6.69 -3.36 -12.19
C PHE A 58 -6.44 -4.82 -12.61
N GLY A 59 -7.46 -5.43 -13.21
CA GLY A 59 -7.36 -6.76 -13.81
C GLY A 59 -6.42 -6.79 -15.02
N VAL A 60 -6.04 -8.00 -15.46
CA VAL A 60 -5.06 -8.22 -16.54
C VAL A 60 -5.48 -7.52 -17.83
N ALA A 61 -6.75 -7.65 -18.24
CA ALA A 61 -7.26 -7.02 -19.46
C ALA A 61 -7.19 -5.48 -19.42
N HIS A 62 -7.44 -4.89 -18.24
CA HIS A 62 -7.31 -3.45 -18.05
C HIS A 62 -5.85 -3.00 -18.17
N LYS A 63 -4.91 -3.77 -17.60
CA LYS A 63 -3.48 -3.50 -17.66
C LYS A 63 -2.92 -3.53 -19.08
N GLU A 64 -3.35 -4.48 -19.91
CA GLU A 64 -2.96 -4.53 -21.34
C GLU A 64 -3.46 -3.30 -22.11
N LYS A 65 -4.68 -2.85 -21.81
CA LYS A 65 -5.21 -1.65 -22.46
C LYS A 65 -4.50 -0.37 -22.01
N ILE A 66 -4.18 -0.26 -20.72
CA ILE A 66 -3.33 0.80 -20.18
C ILE A 66 -1.97 0.79 -20.87
N LYS A 67 -1.34 -0.38 -21.02
CA LYS A 67 -0.04 -0.51 -21.70
C LYS A 67 -0.07 0.00 -23.14
N THR A 68 -1.17 -0.27 -23.85
CA THR A 68 -1.38 0.23 -25.22
C THR A 68 -1.51 1.75 -25.26
N LEU A 69 -2.20 2.35 -24.29
CA LEU A 69 -2.34 3.80 -24.17
C LEU A 69 -1.02 4.48 -23.78
N ARG A 70 -0.23 3.86 -22.88
CA ARG A 70 1.08 4.35 -22.42
C ARG A 70 2.12 4.51 -23.53
N THR A 71 2.00 3.79 -24.66
CA THR A 71 2.99 3.87 -25.74
C THR A 71 3.12 5.27 -26.34
N ASN A 72 2.05 6.07 -26.31
CA ASN A 72 1.99 7.36 -26.99
C ASN A 72 1.69 8.54 -26.02
N VAL A 73 1.65 8.28 -24.71
CA VAL A 73 1.13 9.23 -23.71
C VAL A 73 2.02 9.19 -22.47
N ASP A 74 2.33 10.37 -21.91
CA ASP A 74 3.04 10.46 -20.63
C ASP A 74 2.20 9.83 -19.52
N ALA A 75 2.79 8.94 -18.73
CA ALA A 75 2.06 8.17 -17.74
C ALA A 75 2.64 8.32 -16.34
N LEU A 76 1.82 8.85 -15.42
CA LEU A 76 2.14 8.94 -14.00
C LEU A 76 1.39 7.85 -13.24
N THR A 77 2.11 7.01 -12.50
CA THR A 77 1.50 5.96 -11.68
C THR A 77 1.71 6.28 -10.20
N LEU A 78 0.61 6.34 -9.46
CA LEU A 78 0.58 6.62 -8.03
C LEU A 78 0.17 5.34 -7.29
N THR A 79 0.86 5.03 -6.19
CA THR A 79 0.48 3.91 -5.33
C THR A 79 1.01 4.10 -3.92
N ALA A 80 0.21 3.70 -2.93
CA ALA A 80 0.63 3.69 -1.53
C ALA A 80 1.61 2.54 -1.22
N THR A 81 1.61 1.49 -2.05
CA THR A 81 2.46 0.30 -1.91
C THR A 81 2.97 -0.12 -3.28
N PRO A 82 4.23 0.18 -3.64
CA PRO A 82 4.73 -0.17 -4.97
C PRO A 82 4.65 -1.68 -5.17
N ILE A 83 4.08 -2.07 -6.31
CA ILE A 83 3.92 -3.49 -6.66
C ILE A 83 5.30 -4.12 -6.66
N PRO A 84 5.49 -5.30 -6.04
CA PRO A 84 6.76 -6.03 -6.04
C PRO A 84 7.50 -6.02 -7.39
N ARG A 85 6.76 -6.27 -8.49
CA ARG A 85 7.24 -6.20 -9.88
C ARG A 85 7.59 -4.78 -10.37
N THR A 86 6.75 -3.79 -10.08
CA THR A 86 6.98 -2.38 -10.51
C THR A 86 8.14 -1.75 -9.75
N LEU A 87 8.27 -2.09 -8.46
CA LEU A 87 9.40 -1.73 -7.62
C LEU A 87 10.70 -2.28 -8.21
N GLN A 88 10.73 -3.57 -8.55
CA GLN A 88 11.90 -4.20 -9.16
C GLN A 88 12.29 -3.56 -10.50
N PHE A 89 11.34 -3.29 -11.41
CA PHE A 89 11.65 -2.60 -12.68
C PHE A 89 12.19 -1.18 -12.48
N SER A 90 11.72 -0.49 -11.44
CA SER A 90 12.23 0.83 -11.10
C SER A 90 13.64 0.76 -10.53
N LEU A 91 13.91 -0.24 -9.68
CA LEU A 91 15.24 -0.52 -9.14
C LEU A 91 16.24 -0.95 -10.24
N MET A 92 15.77 -1.59 -11.31
CA MET A 92 16.56 -1.91 -12.51
C MET A 92 16.81 -0.70 -13.43
N GLY A 93 16.36 0.51 -13.06
CA GLY A 93 16.51 1.71 -13.89
C GLY A 93 15.66 1.72 -15.15
N ALA A 94 14.74 0.76 -15.32
CA ALA A 94 13.82 0.72 -16.46
C ALA A 94 12.60 1.63 -16.27
N ARG A 95 12.39 2.17 -15.06
CA ARG A 95 11.35 3.15 -14.73
C ARG A 95 11.86 4.15 -13.70
N ASP A 96 11.58 5.43 -13.93
CA ASP A 96 11.80 6.46 -12.93
C ASP A 96 10.83 6.29 -11.76
N LEU A 97 11.37 6.32 -10.53
CA LEU A 97 10.61 6.18 -9.30
C LEU A 97 10.96 7.32 -8.35
N SER A 98 9.94 8.09 -7.99
CA SER A 98 10.03 9.14 -6.99
C SER A 98 9.37 8.64 -5.71
N ILE A 99 10.12 8.63 -4.60
CA ILE A 99 9.63 8.21 -3.30
C ILE A 99 9.35 9.44 -2.45
N MET A 100 8.10 9.61 -2.01
CA MET A 100 7.71 10.64 -1.06
C MET A 100 7.71 10.07 0.36
N ASN A 101 8.84 10.21 1.06
CA ASN A 101 9.01 9.70 2.43
C ASN A 101 8.55 10.68 3.51
N THR A 102 8.57 11.98 3.24
CA THR A 102 8.24 13.01 4.25
C THR A 102 6.73 13.01 4.53
N PRO A 103 6.28 12.65 5.73
CA PRO A 103 4.87 12.72 6.08
C PRO A 103 4.42 14.19 6.18
N PRO A 104 3.11 14.47 6.00
CA PRO A 104 2.56 15.79 6.30
C PRO A 104 2.88 16.24 7.73
N PRO A 105 3.06 17.56 7.99
CA PRO A 105 3.30 18.07 9.32
C PRO A 105 2.18 17.66 10.28
N ASN A 106 2.52 17.35 11.54
CA ASN A 106 1.63 16.92 12.62
C ASN A 106 1.01 15.51 12.50
N ARG A 107 1.45 14.68 11.55
CA ARG A 107 1.02 13.28 11.51
C ARG A 107 1.73 12.47 12.59
N GLN A 108 0.98 11.74 13.42
CA GLN A 108 1.52 10.83 14.41
C GLN A 108 1.61 9.39 13.87
N PRO A 109 2.61 8.59 14.27
CA PRO A 109 2.68 7.19 13.91
C PRO A 109 1.51 6.41 14.50
N ILE A 110 1.03 5.41 13.77
CA ILE A 110 -0.13 4.60 14.15
C ILE A 110 0.38 3.44 15.02
N GLN A 111 -0.07 3.38 16.26
CA GLN A 111 0.28 2.27 17.15
C GLN A 111 -0.44 1.01 16.67
N THR A 112 0.35 0.06 16.16
CA THR A 112 -0.16 -1.18 15.58
C THR A 112 0.15 -2.33 16.52
N GLU A 113 -0.84 -3.14 16.90
CA GLU A 113 -0.67 -4.30 17.78
C GLU A 113 -1.39 -5.52 17.21
N VAL A 114 -0.74 -6.68 17.26
CA VAL A 114 -1.40 -7.95 16.96
C VAL A 114 -1.93 -8.57 18.26
N ARG A 115 -3.23 -8.85 18.30
CA ARG A 115 -3.91 -9.41 19.49
C ARG A 115 -4.78 -10.60 19.12
N VAL A 116 -5.03 -11.45 20.11
CA VAL A 116 -6.05 -12.50 19.99
C VAL A 116 -7.43 -11.87 20.17
N TYR A 117 -8.40 -12.32 19.38
CA TYR A 117 -9.78 -11.84 19.52
C TYR A 117 -10.30 -12.13 20.93
N GLN A 118 -10.63 -11.06 21.66
CA GLN A 118 -11.24 -11.10 22.98
C GLN A 118 -12.30 -10.00 23.03
N GLU A 119 -13.51 -10.35 23.45
CA GLU A 119 -14.65 -9.43 23.45
C GLU A 119 -14.44 -8.23 24.38
N ASP A 120 -13.87 -8.46 25.57
CA ASP A 120 -13.55 -7.39 26.52
C ASP A 120 -12.56 -6.38 25.91
N PHE A 121 -11.53 -6.85 25.21
CA PHE A 121 -10.57 -5.96 24.56
C PHE A 121 -11.20 -5.13 23.45
N VAL A 122 -12.06 -5.74 22.61
CA VAL A 122 -12.76 -5.02 21.54
C VAL A 122 -13.67 -3.94 22.13
N ARG A 123 -14.41 -4.27 23.19
CA ARG A 123 -15.26 -3.33 23.91
C ARG A 123 -14.44 -2.16 24.46
N ASP A 124 -13.37 -2.44 25.20
CA ASP A 124 -12.56 -1.42 25.85
C ASP A 124 -11.86 -0.53 24.82
N ALA A 125 -11.39 -1.09 23.70
CA ALA A 125 -10.82 -0.31 22.59
C ALA A 125 -11.83 0.62 21.93
N ILE A 126 -13.09 0.18 21.77
CA ILE A 126 -14.17 0.99 21.22
C ILE A 126 -14.55 2.13 22.18
N TYR A 127 -14.72 1.84 23.48
CA TYR A 127 -15.01 2.88 24.47
C TYR A 127 -13.88 3.90 24.57
N PHE A 128 -12.64 3.44 24.58
CA PHE A 128 -11.48 4.33 24.63
C PHE A 128 -11.43 5.32 23.47
N GLU A 129 -11.84 4.92 22.26
CA GLU A 129 -11.88 5.84 21.10
C GLU A 129 -13.12 6.75 21.10
N THR A 130 -14.25 6.29 21.61
CA THR A 130 -15.47 7.10 21.67
C THR A 130 -15.42 8.14 22.80
N GLU A 131 -14.82 7.83 23.95
CA GLU A 131 -14.61 8.77 25.06
C GLU A 131 -13.74 9.98 24.67
N ARG A 132 -12.78 9.78 23.76
CA ARG A 132 -11.95 10.86 23.19
C ARG A 132 -12.61 11.58 22.01
N GLY A 133 -13.88 11.30 21.74
CA GLY A 133 -14.71 11.90 20.69
C GLY A 133 -14.31 11.50 19.27
N GLY A 134 -13.66 10.34 19.11
CA GLY A 134 -13.31 9.76 17.82
C GLY A 134 -14.29 8.67 17.40
N GLN A 135 -14.04 8.10 16.23
CA GLN A 135 -14.86 7.03 15.65
C GLN A 135 -14.01 5.81 15.33
N VAL A 136 -14.65 4.64 15.24
CA VAL A 136 -13.97 3.35 15.07
C VAL A 136 -14.38 2.67 13.77
N PHE A 137 -13.39 2.19 13.02
CA PHE A 137 -13.63 1.20 11.97
C PHE A 137 -13.47 -0.22 12.52
N PHE A 138 -14.48 -1.06 12.32
CA PHE A 138 -14.36 -2.49 12.56
C PHE A 138 -14.43 -3.24 11.22
N ILE A 139 -13.31 -3.77 10.78
CA ILE A 139 -13.20 -4.46 9.49
C ILE A 139 -13.49 -5.94 9.65
N HIS A 140 -14.48 -6.44 8.90
CA HIS A 140 -14.82 -7.86 8.83
C HIS A 140 -14.99 -8.29 7.37
N ASN A 141 -14.13 -9.19 6.87
CA ASN A 141 -14.03 -9.51 5.45
C ASN A 141 -15.16 -10.43 4.88
N ARG A 142 -16.23 -10.67 5.63
CA ARG A 142 -17.35 -11.54 5.17
C ARG A 142 -18.67 -10.77 5.19
N VAL A 143 -19.24 -10.55 4.01
CA VAL A 143 -20.52 -9.84 3.85
C VAL A 143 -21.67 -10.58 4.53
N GLN A 144 -21.71 -11.90 4.41
CA GLN A 144 -22.81 -12.75 4.90
C GLN A 144 -23.07 -12.60 6.41
N ASN A 145 -22.00 -12.40 7.20
CA ASN A 145 -22.08 -12.34 8.67
C ASN A 145 -21.83 -10.92 9.20
N LEU A 146 -21.84 -9.90 8.32
CA LEU A 146 -21.53 -8.53 8.73
C LEU A 146 -22.59 -7.97 9.68
N ALA A 147 -23.87 -8.22 9.40
CA ALA A 147 -24.98 -7.78 10.25
C ALA A 147 -24.98 -8.49 11.61
N GLU A 148 -24.61 -9.78 11.65
CA GLU A 148 -24.42 -10.53 12.89
C GLU A 148 -23.27 -9.93 13.71
N MET A 149 -22.14 -9.64 13.07
CA MET A 149 -20.99 -9.00 13.72
C MET A 149 -21.34 -7.62 14.28
N ALA A 150 -22.11 -6.82 13.54
CA ALA A 150 -22.62 -5.54 14.04
C ALA A 150 -23.53 -5.71 15.26
N SER A 151 -24.37 -6.75 15.27
CA SER A 151 -25.23 -7.09 16.41
C SER A 151 -24.42 -7.54 17.63
N ILE A 152 -23.35 -8.30 17.43
CA ILE A 152 -22.42 -8.69 18.50
C ILE A 152 -21.76 -7.44 19.09
N ILE A 153 -21.22 -6.56 18.25
CA ILE A 153 -20.59 -5.31 18.71
C ILE A 153 -21.61 -4.41 19.42
N GLN A 154 -22.87 -4.39 18.97
CA GLN A 154 -23.96 -3.67 19.65
C GLN A 154 -24.28 -4.26 21.02
N GLY A 155 -24.21 -5.59 21.17
CA GLY A 155 -24.32 -6.25 22.47
C GLY A 155 -23.16 -5.92 23.41
N LEU A 156 -21.95 -5.76 22.89
CA LEU A 156 -20.77 -5.37 23.68
C LEU A 156 -20.79 -3.90 24.10
N CYS A 157 -21.31 -3.03 23.24
CA CYS A 157 -21.37 -1.58 23.45
C CYS A 157 -22.80 -1.06 23.26
N PRO A 158 -23.71 -1.28 24.22
CA PRO A 158 -25.13 -0.93 24.08
C PRO A 158 -25.38 0.58 24.01
N ASP A 159 -24.48 1.38 24.57
CA ASP A 159 -24.61 2.84 24.66
C ASP A 159 -24.13 3.58 23.39
N LEU A 160 -23.56 2.85 22.42
CA LEU A 160 -22.97 3.41 21.20
C LEU A 160 -23.83 3.14 19.97
N SER A 161 -23.77 4.05 19.00
CA SER A 161 -24.46 3.92 17.72
C SER A 161 -23.59 3.15 16.74
N ILE A 162 -24.00 1.94 16.35
CA ILE A 162 -23.23 1.08 15.46
C ILE A 162 -23.92 0.97 14.10
N GLY A 163 -23.19 1.33 13.05
CA GLY A 163 -23.60 1.18 11.66
C GLY A 163 -22.87 0.00 10.99
N TRP A 164 -23.39 -0.47 9.87
CA TRP A 164 -22.68 -1.43 9.01
C TRP A 164 -22.78 -1.06 7.53
N ALA A 165 -21.75 -1.40 6.77
CA ALA A 165 -21.68 -1.13 5.33
C ALA A 165 -20.90 -2.22 4.58
N HIS A 166 -21.40 -2.68 3.43
CA HIS A 166 -20.71 -3.64 2.55
C HIS A 166 -20.76 -3.24 1.08
N GLY A 167 -19.76 -3.64 0.29
CA GLY A 167 -19.61 -3.17 -1.10
C GLY A 167 -20.69 -3.63 -2.08
N GLN A 168 -21.51 -4.60 -1.68
CA GLN A 168 -22.68 -5.09 -2.44
C GLN A 168 -23.95 -4.24 -2.24
N LEU A 169 -23.94 -3.24 -1.34
CA LEU A 169 -25.06 -2.33 -1.16
C LEU A 169 -25.28 -1.53 -2.45
N GLU A 170 -26.52 -1.09 -2.66
CA GLU A 170 -26.77 -0.15 -3.74
C GLU A 170 -25.97 1.13 -3.54
N GLY A 171 -25.61 1.78 -4.65
CA GLY A 171 -24.69 2.90 -4.61
C GLY A 171 -25.15 4.04 -3.69
N HIS A 172 -26.45 4.37 -3.77
CA HIS A 172 -27.04 5.44 -2.97
C HIS A 172 -27.08 5.10 -1.47
N GLU A 173 -27.44 3.86 -1.11
CA GLU A 173 -27.46 3.40 0.29
C GLU A 173 -26.07 3.43 0.91
N LEU A 174 -25.05 2.99 0.16
CA LEU A 174 -23.67 3.00 0.65
C LEU A 174 -23.18 4.43 0.92
N GLU A 175 -23.50 5.36 0.02
CA GLU A 175 -23.14 6.77 0.17
C GLU A 175 -23.83 7.39 1.38
N GLU A 176 -25.13 7.12 1.57
CA GLU A 176 -25.89 7.59 2.73
C GLU A 176 -25.30 7.08 4.05
N ARG A 177 -24.98 5.78 4.15
CA ARG A 177 -24.37 5.20 5.36
C ARG A 177 -23.00 5.78 5.68
N ILE A 178 -22.22 6.07 4.64
CA ILE A 178 -20.90 6.70 4.81
C ILE A 178 -21.05 8.15 5.25
N MET A 179 -22.00 8.90 4.67
CA MET A 179 -22.30 10.27 5.09
C MET A 179 -22.79 10.32 6.53
N ASP A 180 -23.70 9.42 6.91
CA ASP A 180 -24.16 9.29 8.29
C ASP A 180 -23.02 9.02 9.28
N PHE A 181 -22.04 8.22 8.87
CA PHE A 181 -20.83 8.00 9.66
C PHE A 181 -19.97 9.27 9.73
N ILE A 182 -19.76 9.99 8.63
CA ILE A 182 -19.02 11.27 8.63
C ILE A 182 -19.70 12.31 9.55
N ASP A 183 -21.03 12.35 9.54
CA ASP A 183 -21.87 13.23 10.35
C ASP A 183 -21.97 12.80 11.83
N LYS A 184 -21.21 11.77 12.24
CA LYS A 184 -21.19 11.21 13.60
C LYS A 184 -22.53 10.65 14.08
N LYS A 185 -23.39 10.19 13.17
CA LYS A 185 -24.60 9.43 13.55
C LYS A 185 -24.25 8.01 14.03
N TYR A 186 -23.11 7.49 13.61
CA TYR A 186 -22.56 6.23 14.09
C TYR A 186 -21.18 6.46 14.70
N ASP A 187 -20.96 5.88 15.87
CA ASP A 187 -19.67 5.89 16.57
C ASP A 187 -18.73 4.81 16.00
N VAL A 188 -19.30 3.67 15.60
CA VAL A 188 -18.59 2.53 15.03
C VAL A 188 -19.20 2.17 13.68
N LEU A 189 -18.35 2.01 12.66
CA LEU A 189 -18.77 1.44 11.38
C LEU A 189 -18.16 0.06 11.18
N VAL A 190 -19.04 -0.94 11.12
CA VAL A 190 -18.69 -2.34 10.83
C VAL A 190 -18.76 -2.56 9.32
N CYS A 191 -17.60 -2.71 8.67
CA CYS A 191 -17.56 -2.77 7.22
C CYS A 191 -16.61 -3.82 6.66
N THR A 192 -16.80 -4.17 5.40
CA THR A 192 -15.80 -4.92 4.64
C THR A 192 -14.69 -3.98 4.15
N ASN A 193 -13.88 -4.40 3.18
CA ASN A 193 -12.79 -3.60 2.59
C ASN A 193 -13.28 -2.38 1.80
N ILE A 194 -14.50 -1.88 1.97
CA ILE A 194 -14.97 -0.68 1.27
C ILE A 194 -14.17 0.56 1.66
N VAL A 195 -13.63 0.62 2.88
CA VAL A 195 -12.76 1.72 3.33
C VAL A 195 -11.53 1.87 2.41
N GLU A 196 -11.18 0.81 1.69
CA GLU A 196 -10.12 0.81 0.68
C GLU A 196 -10.42 1.72 -0.54
N SER A 197 -11.68 2.12 -0.76
CA SER A 197 -12.17 2.85 -1.95
C SER A 197 -12.01 4.38 -1.91
N GLY A 198 -11.30 4.94 -0.91
CA GLY A 198 -10.86 6.33 -0.99
C GLY A 198 -11.59 7.34 -0.11
N VAL A 199 -12.55 6.92 0.71
CA VAL A 199 -13.22 7.83 1.65
C VAL A 199 -12.25 8.19 2.77
N ASP A 200 -11.90 9.47 2.84
CA ASP A 200 -11.09 10.05 3.90
C ASP A 200 -11.99 10.54 5.03
N ILE A 201 -11.90 9.91 6.22
CA ILE A 201 -12.66 10.32 7.39
C ILE A 201 -11.66 10.71 8.49
N PRO A 202 -11.38 12.01 8.67
CA PRO A 202 -10.32 12.48 9.56
C PRO A 202 -10.60 12.19 11.05
N ASN A 203 -11.86 11.97 11.41
CA ASN A 203 -12.28 11.69 12.79
C ASN A 203 -12.05 10.23 13.22
N VAL A 204 -11.71 9.33 12.28
CA VAL A 204 -11.43 7.93 12.62
C VAL A 204 -9.97 7.77 13.01
N ASN A 205 -9.74 7.46 14.29
CA ASN A 205 -8.39 7.23 14.81
C ASN A 205 -8.16 5.79 15.25
N THR A 206 -9.19 4.96 15.37
CA THR A 206 -9.02 3.54 15.72
C THR A 206 -9.59 2.63 14.63
N ILE A 207 -8.79 1.66 14.20
CA ILE A 207 -9.20 0.57 13.30
C ILE A 207 -8.96 -0.77 13.96
N ILE A 208 -9.97 -1.63 13.93
CA ILE A 208 -9.93 -3.00 14.43
C ILE A 208 -10.15 -3.91 13.21
N ILE A 209 -9.18 -4.76 12.89
CA ILE A 209 -9.25 -5.67 11.75
C ILE A 209 -9.46 -7.09 12.25
N ASN A 210 -10.67 -7.62 12.06
CA ASN A 210 -11.01 -8.97 12.46
C ASN A 210 -10.45 -9.99 11.46
N ASN A 211 -9.91 -11.10 11.96
CA ASN A 211 -9.27 -12.16 11.19
C ASN A 211 -8.19 -11.61 10.23
N SER A 212 -7.30 -10.76 10.74
CA SER A 212 -6.26 -10.05 9.98
C SER A 212 -5.33 -11.00 9.18
N HIS A 213 -5.14 -12.24 9.64
CA HIS A 213 -4.35 -13.27 8.95
C HIS A 213 -4.87 -13.65 7.54
N HIS A 214 -6.14 -13.40 7.23
CA HIS A 214 -6.71 -13.64 5.90
C HIS A 214 -6.44 -12.52 4.88
N PHE A 215 -5.90 -11.37 5.31
CA PHE A 215 -5.65 -10.23 4.44
C PHE A 215 -4.24 -10.27 3.87
N GLY A 216 -4.04 -9.67 2.70
CA GLY A 216 -2.71 -9.40 2.16
C GLY A 216 -1.97 -8.32 2.97
N LEU A 217 -0.63 -8.34 2.97
CA LEU A 217 0.17 -7.31 3.66
C LEU A 217 -0.11 -5.91 3.09
N SER A 218 -0.21 -5.82 1.75
CA SER A 218 -0.60 -4.59 1.04
C SER A 218 -1.99 -4.09 1.47
N ASP A 219 -2.98 -4.98 1.64
CA ASP A 219 -4.34 -4.61 2.03
C ASP A 219 -4.38 -4.11 3.47
N LEU A 220 -3.69 -4.81 4.39
CA LEU A 220 -3.57 -4.39 5.78
C LEU A 220 -2.86 -3.03 5.91
N HIS A 221 -1.82 -2.79 5.11
CA HIS A 221 -1.14 -1.51 5.07
C HIS A 221 -2.06 -0.38 4.58
N GLN A 222 -2.85 -0.63 3.53
CA GLN A 222 -3.84 0.33 3.03
C GLN A 222 -4.92 0.61 4.09
N LEU A 223 -5.48 -0.42 4.72
CA LEU A 223 -6.48 -0.28 5.80
C LEU A 223 -5.91 0.53 6.99
N ARG A 224 -4.69 0.21 7.43
CA ARG A 224 -3.96 0.98 8.45
C ARG A 224 -3.84 2.45 8.05
N GLY A 225 -3.51 2.74 6.79
CA GLY A 225 -3.38 4.10 6.27
C GLY A 225 -4.68 4.92 6.19
N ARG A 226 -5.84 4.30 6.47
CA ARG A 226 -7.15 4.99 6.51
C ARG A 226 -7.44 5.66 7.85
N VAL A 227 -6.67 5.37 8.89
CA VAL A 227 -6.77 6.03 10.21
C VAL A 227 -5.56 6.92 10.49
N GLY A 228 -5.67 7.80 11.49
CA GLY A 228 -4.55 8.64 11.92
C GLY A 228 -4.18 9.73 10.93
N ARG A 229 -5.20 10.37 10.36
CA ARG A 229 -5.06 11.57 9.51
C ARG A 229 -5.17 12.88 10.30
N SER A 230 -5.57 12.80 11.57
CA SER A 230 -5.60 13.91 12.50
C SER A 230 -4.27 14.04 13.26
N ASN A 231 -4.15 15.07 14.12
CA ASN A 231 -3.04 15.24 15.05
C ASN A 231 -3.15 14.35 16.31
N LYS A 232 -4.17 13.49 16.38
CA LYS A 232 -4.36 12.55 17.50
C LYS A 232 -3.65 11.23 17.23
N LYS A 233 -3.22 10.58 18.31
CA LYS A 233 -2.65 9.23 18.24
C LYS A 233 -3.72 8.24 17.78
N ALA A 234 -3.40 7.52 16.71
CA ALA A 234 -4.25 6.49 16.14
C ALA A 234 -3.79 5.07 16.49
N PHE A 235 -4.73 4.14 16.50
CA PHE A 235 -4.55 2.75 16.90
C PHE A 235 -5.02 1.81 15.79
N CYS A 236 -4.24 0.77 15.56
CA CYS A 236 -4.55 -0.31 14.62
C CYS A 236 -4.43 -1.65 15.33
N TYR A 237 -5.55 -2.32 15.55
CA TYR A 237 -5.62 -3.60 16.23
C TYR A 237 -5.86 -4.72 15.22
N LEU A 238 -4.88 -5.61 15.08
CA LEU A 238 -4.92 -6.73 14.17
C LEU A 238 -5.36 -7.98 14.96
N LEU A 239 -6.63 -8.35 14.85
CA LEU A 239 -7.17 -9.50 15.56
C LEU A 239 -6.93 -10.78 14.75
N ALA A 240 -6.19 -11.72 15.33
CA ALA A 240 -5.91 -13.02 14.73
C ALA A 240 -5.95 -14.14 15.77
N PRO A 241 -6.14 -15.41 15.35
CA PRO A 241 -5.87 -16.56 16.20
C PRO A 241 -4.45 -16.52 16.78
N PRO A 242 -4.17 -17.28 17.85
CA PRO A 242 -2.84 -17.34 18.45
C PRO A 242 -1.75 -17.58 17.41
N MET A 243 -0.62 -16.86 17.52
CA MET A 243 0.48 -16.90 16.56
C MET A 243 0.98 -18.33 16.29
N SER A 244 0.93 -19.20 17.29
CA SER A 244 1.29 -20.62 17.19
C SER A 244 0.45 -21.41 16.17
N THR A 245 -0.82 -21.06 16.02
CA THR A 245 -1.76 -21.73 15.09
C THR A 245 -1.72 -21.16 13.66
N LEU A 246 -1.09 -20.00 13.46
CA LEU A 246 -1.05 -19.34 12.17
C LEU A 246 0.01 -19.98 11.24
N PRO A 247 -0.26 -20.04 9.93
CA PRO A 247 0.75 -20.34 8.93
C PRO A 247 1.96 -19.38 9.03
N THR A 248 3.14 -19.87 8.69
CA THR A 248 4.41 -19.11 8.74
C THR A 248 4.31 -17.77 8.01
N ASP A 249 3.70 -17.76 6.83
CA ASP A 249 3.61 -16.55 6.00
C ASP A 249 2.65 -15.53 6.60
N SER A 250 1.56 -15.99 7.21
CA SER A 250 0.61 -15.11 7.92
C SER A 250 1.25 -14.50 9.16
N ARG A 251 2.00 -15.29 9.92
CA ARG A 251 2.74 -14.81 11.09
C ARG A 251 3.77 -13.76 10.70
N LYS A 252 4.60 -14.03 9.68
CA LYS A 252 5.58 -13.08 9.15
C LYS A 252 4.92 -11.78 8.70
N ARG A 253 3.81 -11.84 7.94
CA ARG A 253 3.09 -10.64 7.48
C ARG A 253 2.59 -9.77 8.63
N LEU A 254 1.95 -10.37 9.65
CA LEU A 254 1.42 -9.62 10.79
C LEU A 254 2.56 -9.00 11.62
N GLN A 255 3.63 -9.74 11.86
CA GLN A 255 4.81 -9.25 12.59
C GLN A 255 5.53 -8.12 11.86
N THR A 256 5.70 -8.24 10.53
CA THR A 256 6.25 -7.16 9.69
C THR A 256 5.44 -5.88 9.84
N LEU A 257 4.11 -5.96 9.83
CA LEU A 257 3.26 -4.77 9.92
C LEU A 257 3.31 -4.11 11.32
N GLU A 258 3.47 -4.90 12.37
CA GLU A 258 3.66 -4.44 13.75
C GLU A 258 5.02 -3.75 13.94
N GLN A 259 6.10 -4.35 13.42
CA GLN A 259 7.46 -3.81 13.52
C GLN A 259 7.65 -2.52 12.68
N HIS A 260 7.03 -2.44 11.50
CA HIS A 260 7.15 -1.30 10.60
C HIS A 260 6.00 -0.28 10.79
N SER A 261 5.79 0.18 12.03
CA SER A 261 4.73 1.14 12.40
C SER A 261 5.09 2.62 12.17
N GLU A 262 6.33 2.91 11.79
CA GLU A 262 6.80 4.28 11.53
C GLU A 262 6.20 4.90 10.24
N LEU A 263 6.07 6.23 10.24
CA LEU A 263 5.61 6.98 9.08
C LEU A 263 6.66 6.90 7.95
N GLY A 264 6.22 6.56 6.74
CA GLY A 264 7.12 6.35 5.60
C GLY A 264 7.55 4.88 5.41
N SER A 265 7.10 3.96 6.27
CA SER A 265 7.43 2.53 6.15
C SER A 265 6.79 1.81 4.95
N GLY A 266 5.93 2.47 4.17
CA GLY A 266 5.24 1.86 3.04
C GLY A 266 6.18 1.23 2.00
N PHE A 267 7.36 1.83 1.78
CA PHE A 267 8.39 1.27 0.92
C PHE A 267 9.01 -0.01 1.50
N GLN A 268 9.39 0.00 2.78
CA GLN A 268 9.94 -1.16 3.49
C GLN A 268 8.92 -2.31 3.55
N ILE A 269 7.65 -1.99 3.78
CA ILE A 269 6.55 -2.98 3.80
C ILE A 269 6.37 -3.61 2.42
N ALA A 270 6.46 -2.83 1.33
CA ALA A 270 6.40 -3.36 -0.03
C ALA A 270 7.59 -4.26 -0.37
N MET A 271 8.81 -3.91 0.07
CA MET A 271 9.99 -4.79 -0.05
C MET A 271 9.79 -6.11 0.69
N ARG A 272 9.28 -6.07 1.92
CA ARG A 272 8.97 -7.30 2.68
C ARG A 272 7.83 -8.10 2.06
N ASP A 273 6.83 -7.48 1.43
CA ASP A 273 5.77 -8.19 0.70
C ASP A 273 6.35 -8.93 -0.52
N LEU A 274 7.31 -8.32 -1.23
CA LEU A 274 8.07 -8.96 -2.31
C LEU A 274 8.88 -10.16 -1.80
N ASP A 275 9.58 -10.02 -0.67
CA ASP A 275 10.34 -11.11 -0.05
C ASP A 275 9.43 -12.28 0.35
N ILE A 276 8.30 -11.99 1.01
CA ILE A 276 7.38 -13.00 1.53
C ILE A 276 6.67 -13.74 0.39
N ARG A 277 6.28 -13.04 -0.68
CA ARG A 277 5.61 -13.67 -1.85
C ARG A 277 6.59 -14.36 -2.78
N GLY A 278 7.87 -14.00 -2.73
CA GLY A 278 8.88 -14.38 -3.72
C GLY A 278 8.70 -13.62 -5.03
N ALA A 279 9.78 -13.07 -5.59
CA ALA A 279 9.80 -12.38 -6.88
C ALA A 279 9.56 -13.31 -8.11
N GLY A 280 9.30 -14.59 -7.86
CA GLY A 280 9.32 -15.67 -8.82
C GLY A 280 8.12 -15.71 -9.75
N ASN A 281 8.04 -14.79 -10.72
CA ASN A 281 7.41 -15.06 -12.03
C ASN A 281 7.60 -13.85 -12.97
N LEU A 282 8.83 -13.61 -13.40
CA LEU A 282 9.12 -12.53 -14.35
C LEU A 282 9.98 -12.94 -15.55
N LEU A 283 10.79 -14.00 -15.49
CA LEU A 283 11.70 -14.36 -16.58
C LEU A 283 11.55 -15.78 -17.15
N GLY A 284 10.66 -16.61 -16.58
CA GLY A 284 10.49 -18.01 -16.98
C GLY A 284 10.28 -18.92 -15.78
N GLY A 285 9.76 -20.12 -16.03
CA GLY A 285 9.16 -21.01 -15.03
C GLY A 285 10.07 -21.66 -13.98
N GLU A 286 11.35 -21.29 -13.85
CA GLU A 286 12.31 -22.05 -13.01
C GLU A 286 13.10 -21.24 -11.97
N GLN A 287 12.94 -19.91 -11.85
CA GLN A 287 13.78 -19.09 -10.96
C GLN A 287 13.10 -18.62 -9.65
N SER A 288 11.93 -19.15 -9.29
CA SER A 288 11.22 -18.73 -8.07
C SER A 288 11.93 -19.12 -6.77
N GLY A 289 12.76 -20.16 -6.79
CA GLY A 289 13.49 -20.63 -5.61
C GLY A 289 14.74 -19.81 -5.27
N PHE A 290 15.39 -19.22 -6.28
CA PHE A 290 16.73 -18.65 -6.14
C PHE A 290 16.77 -17.35 -5.29
N MET A 291 15.74 -16.51 -5.41
CA MET A 291 15.65 -15.26 -4.64
C MET A 291 15.27 -15.48 -3.17
N ALA A 292 14.48 -16.51 -2.87
CA ALA A 292 14.14 -16.86 -1.48
C ALA A 292 15.34 -17.43 -0.71
N GLU A 293 16.30 -18.02 -1.42
CA GLU A 293 17.47 -18.69 -0.84
C GLU A 293 18.67 -17.74 -0.64
N ILE A 294 18.85 -16.77 -1.55
CA ILE A 294 20.00 -15.84 -1.55
C ILE A 294 19.69 -14.52 -0.81
N GLY A 295 18.41 -14.16 -0.68
CA GLY A 295 17.97 -12.90 -0.09
C GLY A 295 18.04 -11.72 -1.09
N PHE A 296 17.16 -10.73 -0.87
CA PHE A 296 16.95 -9.63 -1.82
C PHE A 296 18.17 -8.72 -1.99
N GLU A 297 18.90 -8.42 -0.90
CA GLU A 297 20.09 -7.57 -0.94
C GLU A 297 21.18 -8.16 -1.83
N MET A 298 21.47 -9.46 -1.68
CA MET A 298 22.47 -10.14 -2.49
C MET A 298 22.01 -10.30 -3.94
N TYR A 299 20.71 -10.54 -4.17
CA TYR A 299 20.16 -10.51 -5.53
C TYR A 299 20.31 -9.14 -6.20
N GLN A 300 20.05 -8.04 -5.49
CA GLN A 300 20.30 -6.69 -6.01
C GLN A 300 21.77 -6.48 -6.35
N LYS A 301 22.69 -6.90 -5.46
CA LYS A 301 24.14 -6.78 -5.71
C LYS A 301 24.55 -7.51 -7.00
N ILE A 302 24.10 -8.76 -7.17
CA ILE A 302 24.38 -9.57 -8.39
C ILE A 302 23.75 -8.93 -9.63
N LEU A 303 22.52 -8.43 -9.52
CA LEU A 303 21.81 -7.82 -10.64
C LEU A 303 22.47 -6.50 -11.07
N ASP A 304 22.86 -5.64 -10.12
CA ASP A 304 23.59 -4.40 -10.38
C ASP A 304 24.95 -4.68 -11.02
N GLU A 305 25.65 -5.73 -10.56
CA GLU A 305 26.91 -6.16 -11.14
C GLU A 305 26.72 -6.63 -12.60
N ALA A 306 25.72 -7.46 -12.86
CA ALA A 306 25.39 -7.92 -14.21
C ALA A 306 24.95 -6.77 -15.14
N ILE A 307 24.17 -5.80 -14.64
CA ILE A 307 23.76 -4.61 -15.41
C ILE A 307 24.99 -3.73 -15.70
N ARG A 308 25.89 -3.53 -14.74
CA ARG A 308 27.16 -2.82 -14.96
C ARG A 308 28.01 -3.52 -16.02
N GLU A 309 28.08 -4.85 -15.98
CA GLU A 309 28.82 -5.64 -16.96
C GLU A 309 28.21 -5.51 -18.37
N LEU A 310 26.88 -5.61 -18.50
CA LEU A 310 26.16 -5.45 -19.78
C LEU A 310 26.29 -4.03 -20.35
N LYS A 311 26.20 -3.00 -19.50
CA LYS A 311 26.45 -1.60 -19.89
C LYS A 311 27.87 -1.42 -20.44
N ARG A 312 28.85 -2.14 -19.89
CA ARG A 312 30.27 -2.06 -20.28
C ARG A 312 30.63 -2.94 -21.49
N THR A 313 29.90 -4.02 -21.75
CA THR A 313 30.16 -4.98 -22.82
C THR A 313 29.29 -4.71 -24.06
N GLU A 314 28.00 -5.03 -24.00
CA GLU A 314 27.09 -5.02 -25.16
C GLU A 314 26.54 -3.64 -25.52
N PHE A 315 26.32 -2.76 -24.53
CA PHE A 315 25.70 -1.44 -24.74
C PHE A 315 26.68 -0.27 -24.58
N LYS A 316 27.97 -0.54 -24.74
CA LYS A 316 29.07 0.41 -24.49
C LYS A 316 28.93 1.73 -25.26
N ASP A 317 28.36 1.71 -26.46
CA ASP A 317 28.17 2.90 -27.29
C ASP A 317 27.00 3.80 -26.85
N LEU A 318 25.97 3.25 -26.18
CA LEU A 318 24.83 4.03 -25.69
C LEU A 318 25.12 4.74 -24.35
N PHE A 319 26.01 4.20 -23.52
CA PHE A 319 26.25 4.67 -22.14
C PHE A 319 27.63 5.30 -21.91
N LYS A 320 28.32 5.76 -22.97
CA LYS A 320 29.68 6.32 -22.89
C LYS A 320 29.85 7.43 -21.85
N GLU A 321 28.85 8.29 -21.67
CA GLU A 321 28.90 9.40 -20.71
C GLU A 321 28.65 9.00 -19.25
N GLU A 322 27.97 7.87 -19.00
CA GLU A 322 27.81 7.31 -17.65
C GLU A 322 29.05 6.51 -17.24
N ILE A 323 29.62 5.76 -18.19
CA ILE A 323 30.82 4.94 -17.97
C ILE A 323 32.03 5.83 -17.68
N SER A 324 32.10 7.04 -18.25
CA SER A 324 33.20 7.99 -18.00
C SER A 324 33.12 8.73 -16.66
N LYS A 325 31.97 8.67 -15.97
CA LYS A 325 31.74 9.34 -14.66
C LYS A 325 31.89 8.41 -13.46
N GLN A 326 31.94 7.09 -13.68
CA GLN A 326 32.18 6.12 -12.61
C GLN A 326 33.69 5.87 -12.49
N ASP A 327 34.35 6.64 -11.61
CA ASP A 327 35.68 6.27 -11.12
C ASP A 327 35.59 4.92 -10.41
N ASP A 328 36.43 3.96 -10.85
CA ASP A 328 36.48 2.60 -10.34
C ASP A 328 36.89 2.60 -8.85
N PHE A 329 35.91 2.49 -7.94
CA PHE A 329 36.18 2.05 -6.57
C PHE A 329 36.10 0.51 -6.53
N VAL A 330 37.19 -0.14 -6.15
CA VAL A 330 37.20 -1.58 -5.85
C VAL A 330 36.27 -1.80 -4.65
N GLN A 331 35.19 -2.58 -4.84
CA GLN A 331 34.16 -2.77 -3.81
C GLN A 331 34.61 -3.65 -2.64
N ASP A 332 35.51 -4.59 -2.88
CA ASP A 332 36.03 -5.51 -1.86
C ASP A 332 37.56 -5.39 -1.80
N CYS A 333 38.06 -4.84 -0.68
CA CYS A 333 39.49 -4.72 -0.40
C CYS A 333 39.80 -5.46 0.90
N THR A 334 40.60 -6.51 0.82
CA THR A 334 41.09 -7.20 2.02
C THR A 334 42.30 -6.45 2.56
N ILE A 335 42.15 -5.90 3.77
CA ILE A 335 43.22 -5.21 4.49
C ILE A 335 43.70 -6.14 5.60
N ASP A 336 44.95 -6.60 5.50
CA ASP A 336 45.60 -7.44 6.51
C ASP A 336 46.64 -6.60 7.27
N THR A 337 46.54 -6.55 8.60
CA THR A 337 47.37 -5.69 9.45
C THR A 337 47.60 -6.33 10.80
N ASP A 338 48.77 -6.08 11.38
CA ASP A 338 49.13 -6.51 12.74
C ASP A 338 48.49 -5.66 13.85
N LEU A 339 47.72 -4.62 13.49
CA LEU A 339 47.02 -3.74 14.43
C LEU A 339 45.59 -4.23 14.69
N GLU A 340 45.12 -4.11 15.92
CA GLU A 340 43.71 -4.32 16.27
C GLU A 340 42.85 -3.20 15.68
N ILE A 341 42.10 -3.50 14.62
CA ILE A 341 41.16 -2.59 13.99
C ILE A 341 39.75 -2.99 14.41
N LEU A 342 39.33 -2.46 15.56
CA LEU A 342 37.98 -2.64 16.09
C LEU A 342 37.54 -1.38 16.84
N ILE A 343 36.23 -1.18 16.93
CA ILE A 343 35.59 -0.20 17.82
C ILE A 343 35.68 -0.76 19.25
N PRO A 344 36.43 -0.13 20.16
CA PRO A 344 36.63 -0.66 21.52
C PRO A 344 35.33 -0.73 22.33
N ASP A 345 35.25 -1.70 23.24
CA ASP A 345 34.12 -1.87 24.16
C ASP A 345 33.88 -0.62 25.03
N ASP A 346 34.96 0.03 25.46
CA ASP A 346 34.89 1.23 26.31
C ASP A 346 34.41 2.49 25.56
N TYR A 347 34.46 2.48 24.22
CA TYR A 347 33.99 3.60 23.39
C TYR A 347 32.52 3.45 23.02
N VAL A 348 32.07 2.22 22.73
CA VAL A 348 30.66 1.88 22.49
C VAL A 348 30.30 0.60 23.24
N GLU A 349 29.64 0.77 24.39
CA GLU A 349 29.23 -0.33 25.27
C GLU A 349 28.08 -1.16 24.67
N ASN A 350 27.20 -0.54 23.88
CA ASN A 350 26.04 -1.21 23.30
C ASN A 350 26.43 -2.01 22.04
N ILE A 351 26.32 -3.33 22.13
CA ILE A 351 26.67 -4.29 21.06
C ILE A 351 25.85 -4.04 19.78
N THR A 352 24.55 -3.74 19.89
CA THR A 352 23.68 -3.51 18.73
C THR A 352 24.06 -2.24 17.98
N GLU A 353 24.40 -1.18 18.72
CA GLU A 353 24.87 0.09 18.15
C GLU A 353 26.24 -0.07 17.49
N ARG A 354 27.15 -0.80 18.13
CA ARG A 354 28.47 -1.10 17.56
C ARG A 354 28.39 -1.92 16.27
N LEU A 355 27.53 -2.93 16.21
CA LEU A 355 27.26 -3.68 14.97
C LEU A 355 26.70 -2.76 13.87
N SER A 356 25.80 -1.85 14.22
CA SER A 356 25.26 -0.87 13.27
C SER A 356 26.35 0.07 12.74
N LEU A 357 27.34 0.44 13.56
CA LEU A 357 28.47 1.28 13.14
C LEU A 357 29.42 0.54 12.19
N TYR A 358 29.56 -0.78 12.32
CA TYR A 358 30.34 -1.58 11.36
C TYR A 358 29.64 -1.77 10.01
N SER A 359 28.30 -1.84 10.00
CA SER A 359 27.53 -2.05 8.77
C SER A 359 27.25 -0.78 7.96
N ARG A 360 27.51 0.38 8.54
CA ARG A 360 27.22 1.69 7.96
C ARG A 360 28.39 2.21 7.17
#